data_AF-A0A2E3MU46-F1
#
_entry.id   AF-A0A2E3MU46-F1
#
_cell.length_a   1.000
_cell.length_b   1.000
_cell.length_c   1.000
_cell.angle_alpha   90.00
_cell.angle_beta   90.00
_cell.angle_gamma   90.00
#
_symmetry.space_group_name_H-M   'P 1'
#
loop_
_entity.id
_entity.type
_entity.pdbx_description
1 polymer ?
#
loop_
_entity_poly.entity_id
_entity_poly.type
_entity_poly.pdbx_seq_one_letter_code
_entity_poly.pdbx_strand_id
1 'polypeptide(L)'
;MNRRSWLNNSLVAFGASALATHGDFPTSLAQEARQRKLPPLRIENVKTILTAPAGIRLVVVKIETNEPGLYGLGCATFTQRARVVETAVDKYLRPFLLGKDVTQIEDIWQSSFVSSYWRNGPVLYNAMSGVDMALWDILGKRAGLPVYDLFGGKSRRAVDT
;
A
#
# COMPACT_ATOMS: atom_id res chain seq x y z
N MET A 1 -38.08 -5.79 -33.72
CA MET A 1 -37.18 -4.69 -33.30
C MET A 1 -36.07 -5.24 -32.42
N ASN A 2 -34.82 -5.16 -32.87
CA ASN A 2 -33.67 -5.81 -32.24
C ASN A 2 -32.95 -4.84 -31.28
N ARG A 3 -33.03 -5.10 -29.97
CA ARG A 3 -32.49 -4.25 -28.88
C ARG A 3 -31.00 -3.87 -29.06
N ARG A 4 -30.24 -4.72 -29.76
CA ARG A 4 -28.79 -4.52 -29.99
C ARG A 4 -28.47 -3.43 -31.01
N SER A 5 -29.32 -3.16 -32.01
CA SER A 5 -29.03 -2.10 -32.99
C SER A 5 -29.35 -0.70 -32.46
N TRP A 6 -30.28 -0.59 -31.49
CA TRP A 6 -30.64 0.68 -30.87
C TRP A 6 -29.53 1.23 -29.96
N LEU A 7 -28.84 0.36 -29.22
CA LEU A 7 -27.72 0.77 -28.34
C LEU A 7 -26.49 1.25 -29.13
N ASN A 8 -26.20 0.65 -30.29
CA ASN A 8 -25.06 1.08 -31.11
C ASN A 8 -25.31 2.41 -31.83
N ASN A 9 -26.55 2.71 -32.22
CA ASN A 9 -26.86 3.99 -32.90
C ASN A 9 -27.12 5.16 -31.96
N SER A 10 -27.40 4.93 -30.67
CA SER A 10 -27.67 5.99 -29.70
C SER A 10 -26.41 6.62 -29.09
N LEU A 11 -25.27 5.92 -29.13
CA LEU A 11 -23.98 6.44 -28.64
C LEU A 11 -23.31 7.44 -29.60
N VAL A 12 -23.69 7.45 -30.88
CA VAL A 12 -23.11 8.35 -31.89
C VAL A 12 -23.78 9.74 -31.88
N ALA A 13 -24.98 9.87 -31.29
CA ALA A 13 -25.81 11.07 -31.45
C ALA A 13 -25.69 12.13 -30.32
N PHE A 14 -24.99 11.86 -29.22
CA PHE A 14 -24.99 12.77 -28.04
C PHE A 14 -23.62 13.29 -27.57
N GLY A 15 -22.50 12.90 -28.20
CA GLY A 15 -21.16 13.19 -27.67
C GLY A 15 -20.30 14.20 -28.43
N ALA A 16 -20.82 14.86 -29.48
CA ALA A 16 -19.98 15.65 -30.39
C ALA A 16 -20.03 17.18 -30.18
N SER A 17 -20.64 17.69 -29.11
CA SER A 17 -20.68 19.14 -28.88
C SER A 17 -20.69 19.50 -27.39
N ALA A 18 -19.52 19.40 -26.77
CA ALA A 18 -19.16 20.17 -25.58
C ALA A 18 -17.69 20.56 -25.73
N LEU A 19 -17.50 21.67 -26.44
CA LEU A 19 -16.23 22.36 -26.61
C LEU A 19 -15.52 22.55 -25.27
N ALA A 20 -14.28 22.05 -25.23
CA ALA A 20 -13.10 22.75 -24.75
C ALA A 20 -13.30 23.68 -23.53
N THR A 21 -13.18 23.10 -22.34
CA THR A 21 -12.38 23.71 -21.28
C THR A 21 -11.30 22.71 -20.88
N HIS A 22 -10.27 22.61 -21.72
CA HIS A 22 -9.01 22.01 -21.30
C HIS A 22 -8.38 22.93 -20.26
N GLY A 23 -8.86 22.82 -19.02
CA GLY A 23 -7.98 23.04 -17.89
C GLY A 23 -7.00 21.88 -17.89
N ASP A 24 -5.75 22.15 -18.22
CA ASP A 24 -4.64 21.21 -18.06
C ASP A 24 -4.49 20.88 -16.58
N PHE A 25 -5.34 19.98 -16.07
CA PHE A 25 -5.03 19.23 -14.87
C PHE A 25 -3.75 18.44 -15.15
N PRO A 26 -2.78 18.37 -14.22
CA PRO A 26 -1.51 17.68 -14.41
C PRO A 26 -1.73 16.16 -14.49
N THR A 27 -2.29 15.72 -15.61
CA THR A 27 -2.63 14.33 -15.91
C THR A 27 -1.42 13.66 -16.58
N SER A 28 -0.47 14.45 -17.10
CA SER A 28 0.71 13.97 -17.82
C SER A 28 1.60 13.08 -16.95
N LEU A 29 1.97 13.50 -15.74
CA LEU A 29 2.86 12.72 -14.88
C LEU A 29 2.22 11.42 -14.39
N ALA A 30 0.93 11.46 -14.04
CA ALA A 30 0.19 10.28 -13.62
C ALA A 30 -0.03 9.30 -14.78
N GLN A 31 -0.29 9.81 -15.99
CA GLN A 31 -0.40 9.00 -17.21
C GLN A 31 0.95 8.46 -17.67
N GLU A 32 2.03 9.23 -17.59
CA GLU A 32 3.41 8.81 -17.87
C GLU A 32 3.89 7.76 -16.88
N ALA A 33 3.58 7.92 -15.59
CA ALA A 33 3.83 6.90 -14.57
C ALA A 33 3.04 5.60 -14.84
N ARG A 34 1.82 5.72 -15.37
CA ARG A 34 1.00 4.57 -15.81
C ARG A 34 1.55 3.90 -17.07
N GLN A 35 2.20 4.66 -17.94
CA GLN A 35 2.84 4.17 -19.17
C GLN A 35 4.19 3.50 -18.93
N ARG A 36 4.91 3.88 -17.86
CA ARG A 36 6.07 3.13 -17.38
C ARG A 36 5.60 1.78 -16.88
N LYS A 37 5.74 0.74 -17.72
CA LYS A 37 5.65 -0.67 -17.29
C LYS A 37 6.82 -0.96 -16.35
N LEU A 38 6.70 -0.52 -15.10
CA LEU A 38 7.65 -0.89 -14.05
C LEU A 38 7.61 -2.42 -13.88
N PRO A 39 8.76 -3.07 -13.64
CA PRO A 39 8.80 -4.51 -13.44
C PRO A 39 7.89 -4.92 -12.28
N PRO A 40 7.32 -6.14 -12.30
CA PRO A 40 6.49 -6.60 -11.19
C PRO A 40 7.31 -6.60 -9.89
N LEU A 41 6.75 -5.99 -8.84
CA LEU A 41 7.44 -5.81 -7.57
C LEU A 41 6.78 -6.74 -6.54
N ARG A 42 7.58 -7.66 -6.00
CA ARG A 42 7.11 -8.75 -5.15
C ARG A 42 7.85 -8.72 -3.83
N ILE A 43 7.16 -9.20 -2.80
CA ILE A 43 7.73 -9.40 -1.47
C ILE A 43 8.70 -10.59 -1.53
N GLU A 44 9.98 -10.36 -1.28
CA GLU A 44 11.00 -11.41 -1.16
C GLU A 44 11.24 -11.83 0.29
N ASN A 45 11.09 -10.90 1.22
CA ASN A 45 11.28 -11.18 2.63
C ASN A 45 10.48 -10.23 3.51
N VAL A 46 10.10 -10.70 4.69
CA VAL A 46 9.42 -9.92 5.74
C VAL A 46 10.11 -10.25 7.05
N LYS A 47 10.69 -9.29 7.75
CA LYS A 47 11.35 -9.56 9.03
C LYS A 47 11.03 -8.52 10.10
N THR A 48 11.02 -8.98 11.33
CA THR A 48 10.85 -8.12 12.50
C THR A 48 12.22 -7.67 13.04
N ILE A 49 12.30 -6.42 13.46
CA ILE A 49 13.44 -5.84 14.17
C ILE A 49 12.93 -5.36 15.52
N LEU A 50 13.44 -5.98 16.58
CA LEU A 50 13.18 -5.56 17.96
C LEU A 50 14.33 -4.72 18.46
N THR A 51 14.02 -3.52 18.95
CA THR A 51 15.02 -2.58 19.44
C THR A 51 14.49 -1.74 20.60
N ALA A 52 15.39 -1.11 21.36
CA ALA A 52 15.03 -0.25 22.49
C ALA A 52 16.09 0.86 22.71
N PRO A 53 16.30 1.78 21.74
CA PRO A 53 17.37 2.77 21.83
C PRO A 53 17.20 3.74 23.01
N ALA A 54 15.96 4.03 23.41
CA ALA A 54 15.63 4.89 24.55
C ALA A 54 14.97 4.11 25.71
N GLY A 55 15.26 2.81 25.84
CA GLY A 55 14.73 1.96 26.91
C GLY A 55 13.29 1.45 26.72
N ILE A 56 12.57 1.94 25.71
CA ILE A 56 11.22 1.46 25.34
C ILE A 56 11.35 0.43 24.21
N ARG A 57 10.73 -0.74 24.39
CA ARG A 57 10.70 -1.79 23.34
C ARG A 57 9.87 -1.32 22.15
N LEU A 58 10.50 -1.30 20.99
CA LEU A 58 9.92 -1.00 19.69
C LEU A 58 9.92 -2.26 18.82
N VAL A 59 8.92 -2.36 17.95
CA VAL A 59 8.78 -3.42 16.96
C VAL A 59 8.68 -2.76 15.59
N VAL A 60 9.64 -3.04 14.73
CA VAL A 60 9.67 -2.55 13.35
C VAL A 60 9.58 -3.73 12.41
N VAL A 61 8.72 -3.65 11.41
CA VAL A 61 8.64 -4.61 10.32
C VAL A 61 9.40 -4.06 9.13
N LYS A 62 10.29 -4.87 8.55
CA LYS A 62 10.99 -4.58 7.30
C LYS A 62 10.52 -5.54 6.22
N ILE A 63 10.04 -5.00 5.10
CA ILE A 63 9.69 -5.77 3.89
C ILE A 63 10.75 -5.52 2.83
N GLU A 64 11.38 -6.57 2.35
CA GLU A 64 12.37 -6.52 1.28
C GLU A 64 11.72 -7.00 -0.02
N THR A 65 12.06 -6.34 -1.13
CA THR A 65 11.47 -6.62 -2.44
C THR A 65 12.51 -7.20 -3.40
N ASN A 66 12.06 -7.70 -4.55
CA ASN A 66 12.92 -8.15 -5.64
C ASN A 66 13.66 -7.03 -6.40
N GLU A 67 13.44 -5.78 -6.03
CA GLU A 67 14.20 -4.64 -6.55
C GLU A 67 15.33 -4.29 -5.57
N PRO A 68 16.61 -4.37 -5.99
CA PRO A 68 17.76 -4.12 -5.11
C PRO A 68 17.70 -2.74 -4.45
N GLY A 69 17.78 -2.72 -3.12
CA GLY A 69 17.75 -1.50 -2.33
C GLY A 69 16.35 -0.94 -2.03
N LEU A 70 15.30 -1.46 -2.67
CA LEU A 70 13.93 -1.05 -2.39
C LEU A 70 13.33 -1.93 -1.28
N TYR A 71 13.04 -1.30 -0.13
CA TYR A 71 12.43 -1.93 1.02
C TYR A 71 11.51 -0.96 1.76
N GLY A 72 10.58 -1.52 2.52
CA GLY A 72 9.63 -0.79 3.36
C GLY A 72 9.91 -0.98 4.83
N LEU A 73 9.62 0.04 5.63
CA LEU A 73 9.63 0.01 7.09
C LEU A 73 8.26 0.40 7.62
N GLY A 74 7.78 -0.36 8.61
CA GLY A 74 6.51 -0.09 9.26
C GLY A 74 6.55 -0.35 10.76
N CYS A 75 5.70 0.36 11.50
CA CYS A 75 5.62 0.24 12.95
C CYS A 75 4.60 -0.84 13.36
N ALA A 76 5.05 -1.76 14.22
CA ALA A 76 4.22 -2.81 14.81
C ALA A 76 4.30 -2.80 16.35
N THR A 77 4.55 -1.62 16.95
CA THR A 77 4.93 -1.53 18.36
C THR A 77 3.76 -1.78 19.31
N PHE A 78 3.67 -3.02 19.79
CA PHE A 78 2.97 -3.36 21.03
C PHE A 78 4.00 -3.62 22.13
N THR A 79 4.43 -2.55 22.82
CA THR A 79 5.62 -2.60 23.69
C THR A 79 5.55 -3.66 24.80
N GLN A 80 4.37 -3.90 25.37
CA GLN A 80 4.16 -4.86 26.46
C GLN A 80 4.20 -6.32 25.97
N ARG A 81 4.04 -6.57 24.67
CA ARG A 81 3.96 -7.92 24.06
C ARG A 81 4.77 -8.02 22.76
N ALA A 82 5.90 -7.33 22.68
CA ALA A 82 6.74 -7.23 21.47
C ALA A 82 7.11 -8.59 20.86
N ARG A 83 7.48 -9.58 21.68
CA ARG A 83 7.83 -10.95 21.22
C ARG A 83 6.64 -11.70 20.61
N VAL A 84 5.43 -11.42 21.09
CA VAL A 84 4.21 -12.04 20.54
C VAL A 84 3.89 -11.44 19.17
N VAL A 85 4.09 -10.14 19.00
CA VAL A 85 3.97 -9.49 17.69
C VAL A 85 5.05 -9.97 16.72
N GLU A 86 6.31 -10.08 17.15
CA GLU A 86 7.39 -10.68 16.36
C GLU A 86 7.01 -12.07 15.86
N THR A 87 6.43 -12.91 16.73
CA THR A 87 5.95 -14.25 16.34
C THR A 87 4.82 -14.17 15.32
N ALA A 88 3.84 -13.28 15.51
CA ALA A 88 2.74 -13.09 14.56
C ALA A 88 3.25 -12.70 13.16
N VAL A 89 4.24 -11.80 13.10
CA VAL A 89 4.87 -11.40 11.83
C VAL A 89 5.70 -12.53 11.24
N ASP A 90 6.66 -13.05 11.99
CA ASP A 90 7.71 -13.94 11.47
C ASP A 90 7.21 -15.35 11.16
N LYS A 91 6.24 -15.86 11.92
CA LYS A 91 5.73 -17.23 11.77
C LYS A 91 4.47 -17.34 10.94
N TYR A 92 3.67 -16.28 10.85
CA TYR A 92 2.37 -16.32 10.17
C TYR A 92 2.31 -15.37 8.98
N LEU A 93 2.53 -14.07 9.18
CA LEU A 93 2.42 -13.11 8.07
C LEU A 93 3.55 -13.29 7.05
N ARG A 94 4.79 -13.54 7.46
CA ARG A 94 5.92 -13.75 6.54
C ARG A 94 5.60 -14.82 5.48
N PRO A 95 5.35 -16.10 5.81
CA PRO A 95 5.07 -17.11 4.80
C PRO A 95 3.80 -16.81 3.99
N PHE A 96 2.81 -16.12 4.57
CA PHE A 96 1.61 -15.70 3.86
C PHE A 96 1.89 -14.62 2.79
N LEU A 97 2.86 -13.73 3.04
CA LEU A 97 3.12 -12.55 2.21
C LEU A 97 4.14 -12.79 1.10
N LEU A 98 5.02 -13.79 1.23
CA LEU A 98 6.07 -14.06 0.23
C LEU A 98 5.49 -14.22 -1.18
N GLY A 99 6.10 -13.54 -2.15
CA GLY A 99 5.72 -13.58 -3.56
C GLY A 99 4.52 -12.71 -3.94
N LYS A 100 3.78 -12.13 -2.98
CA LYS A 100 2.68 -11.20 -3.27
C LYS A 100 3.19 -9.89 -3.87
N ASP A 101 2.35 -9.27 -4.69
CA ASP A 101 2.61 -7.96 -5.28
C ASP A 101 2.46 -6.86 -4.23
N VAL A 102 3.48 -6.03 -4.06
CA VAL A 102 3.47 -4.94 -3.06
C VAL A 102 2.49 -3.82 -3.40
N THR A 103 2.02 -3.69 -4.64
CA THR A 103 1.04 -2.66 -5.00
C THR A 103 -0.37 -3.00 -4.56
N GLN A 104 -0.62 -4.26 -4.18
CA GLN A 104 -1.93 -4.77 -3.80
C GLN A 104 -2.19 -4.57 -2.29
N ILE A 105 -1.94 -3.36 -1.77
CA ILE A 105 -1.99 -3.06 -0.32
C ILE A 105 -3.35 -3.42 0.27
N GLU A 106 -4.44 -3.01 -0.37
CA GLU A 106 -5.81 -3.28 0.12
C GLU A 106 -6.12 -4.79 0.13
N ASP A 107 -5.74 -5.52 -0.92
CA ASP A 107 -5.93 -6.98 -0.97
C ASP A 107 -5.11 -7.69 0.12
N ILE A 108 -3.86 -7.26 0.32
CA ILE A 108 -3.00 -7.79 1.39
C ILE A 108 -3.62 -7.49 2.75
N TRP A 109 -4.15 -6.29 2.98
CA TRP A 109 -4.77 -5.92 4.24
C TRP A 109 -6.02 -6.78 4.51
N GLN A 110 -6.96 -6.83 3.56
CA GLN A 110 -8.21 -7.58 3.71
C GLN A 110 -7.96 -9.08 3.90
N SER A 111 -7.05 -9.65 3.10
CA SER A 111 -6.72 -11.07 3.19
C SER A 111 -5.94 -11.42 4.47
N SER A 112 -5.03 -10.54 4.93
CA SER A 112 -4.33 -10.71 6.22
C SER A 112 -5.30 -10.64 7.39
N PHE A 113 -6.26 -9.71 7.35
CA PHE A 113 -7.25 -9.49 8.42
C PHE A 113 -8.09 -10.74 8.73
N VAL A 114 -8.38 -11.54 7.70
CA VAL A 114 -9.19 -12.76 7.84
C VAL A 114 -8.37 -14.06 7.84
N SER A 115 -7.05 -13.99 7.63
CA SER A 115 -6.18 -15.17 7.44
C SER A 115 -6.19 -16.19 8.58
N SER A 116 -6.41 -15.73 9.82
CA SER A 116 -6.45 -16.57 11.02
C SER A 116 -7.86 -16.99 11.45
N TYR A 117 -8.89 -16.70 10.64
CA TYR A 117 -10.32 -16.85 10.96
C TYR A 117 -10.77 -15.98 12.15
N TRP A 118 -10.31 -16.30 13.36
CA TRP A 118 -10.35 -15.38 14.49
C TRP A 118 -9.43 -14.20 14.24
N ARG A 119 -9.93 -13.01 14.55
CA ARG A 119 -9.33 -11.74 14.13
C ARG A 119 -9.50 -10.69 15.22
N ASN A 120 -9.00 -9.50 14.93
CA ASN A 120 -8.91 -8.38 15.86
C ASN A 120 -7.89 -8.61 16.98
N GLY A 121 -7.84 -7.67 17.91
CA GLY A 121 -6.95 -7.72 19.06
C GLY A 121 -5.58 -7.09 18.79
N PRO A 122 -4.88 -6.68 19.86
CA PRO A 122 -3.71 -5.83 19.75
C PRO A 122 -2.53 -6.51 19.07
N VAL A 123 -2.38 -7.83 19.21
CA VAL A 123 -1.28 -8.58 18.58
C VAL A 123 -1.41 -8.58 17.05
N LEU A 124 -2.56 -9.01 16.54
CA LEU A 124 -2.78 -9.14 15.10
C LEU A 124 -2.82 -7.77 14.43
N TYR A 125 -3.50 -6.77 15.02
CA TYR A 125 -3.52 -5.42 14.48
C TYR A 125 -2.12 -4.78 14.41
N ASN A 126 -1.27 -4.96 15.43
CA ASN A 126 0.09 -4.43 15.37
C ASN A 126 0.93 -5.14 14.31
N ALA A 127 0.82 -6.47 14.19
CA ALA A 127 1.52 -7.22 13.16
C ALA A 127 1.13 -6.75 11.74
N MET A 128 -0.18 -6.60 11.48
CA MET A 128 -0.69 -6.09 10.20
C MET A 128 -0.31 -4.62 9.97
N SER A 129 -0.35 -3.78 11.01
CA SER A 129 0.08 -2.37 10.93
C SER A 129 1.51 -2.23 10.44
N GLY A 130 2.44 -3.05 10.96
CA GLY A 130 3.82 -3.03 10.50
C GLY A 130 3.97 -3.41 9.04
N VAL A 131 3.18 -4.37 8.56
CA VAL A 131 3.16 -4.76 7.14
C VAL A 131 2.57 -3.64 6.28
N ASP A 132 1.39 -3.14 6.63
CA ASP A 132 0.66 -2.11 5.89
C ASP A 132 1.50 -0.83 5.70
N MET A 133 2.07 -0.31 6.79
CA MET A 133 2.95 0.86 6.75
C MET A 133 4.19 0.61 5.89
N ALA A 134 4.78 -0.59 5.95
CA ALA A 134 5.95 -0.92 5.12
C ALA A 134 5.58 -0.98 3.62
N LEU A 135 4.39 -1.44 3.27
CA LEU A 135 3.91 -1.43 1.89
C LEU A 135 3.68 -0.01 1.37
N TRP A 136 3.10 0.87 2.19
CA TRP A 136 2.96 2.30 1.87
C TRP A 136 4.31 3.00 1.72
N ASP A 137 5.28 2.68 2.57
CA ASP A 137 6.65 3.18 2.46
C ASP A 137 7.32 2.72 1.15
N ILE A 138 7.15 1.45 0.75
CA ILE A 138 7.61 0.95 -0.57
C ILE A 138 6.96 1.74 -1.70
N LEU A 139 5.65 1.96 -1.65
CA LEU A 139 4.93 2.66 -2.71
C LEU A 139 5.38 4.12 -2.83
N GLY A 140 5.60 4.81 -1.71
CA GLY A 140 6.15 6.17 -1.69
C GLY A 140 7.55 6.23 -2.32
N LYS A 141 8.45 5.36 -1.87
CA LYS A 141 9.82 5.24 -2.41
C LYS A 141 9.81 4.94 -3.90
N ARG A 142 8.97 4.00 -4.33
CA ARG A 142 8.84 3.61 -5.74
C ARG A 142 8.27 4.73 -6.61
N ALA A 143 7.33 5.51 -6.08
CA ALA A 143 6.78 6.68 -6.75
C ALA A 143 7.74 7.90 -6.74
N GLY A 144 8.79 7.87 -5.92
CA GLY A 144 9.63 9.04 -5.67
C GLY A 144 8.88 10.15 -4.93
N LEU A 145 7.83 9.81 -4.18
CA LEU A 145 6.93 10.73 -3.49
C LEU A 145 6.91 10.44 -1.99
N PRO A 146 6.77 11.47 -1.14
CA PRO A 146 6.43 11.24 0.25
C PRO A 146 5.02 10.64 0.34
N VAL A 147 4.78 9.77 1.33
CA VAL A 147 3.52 9.02 1.45
C VAL A 147 2.29 9.93 1.52
N TYR A 148 2.39 11.11 2.13
CA TYR A 148 1.25 12.05 2.18
C TYR A 148 0.82 12.55 0.79
N ASP A 149 1.72 12.61 -0.20
CA ASP A 149 1.37 12.98 -1.58
C ASP A 149 0.57 11.86 -2.27
N LEU A 150 0.77 10.60 -1.86
CA LEU A 150 -0.07 9.49 -2.30
C LEU A 150 -1.50 9.59 -1.75
N PHE A 151 -1.70 10.27 -0.62
CA PHE A 151 -3.01 10.51 -0.01
C PHE A 151 -3.72 11.77 -0.51
N GLY A 152 -3.18 12.44 -1.53
CA GLY A 152 -3.76 13.66 -2.10
C GLY A 152 -3.05 14.96 -1.71
N GLY A 153 -1.89 14.86 -1.05
CA GLY A 153 -1.02 16.01 -0.79
C GLY A 153 -1.35 16.77 0.49
N LYS A 154 -0.66 17.90 0.67
CA LYS A 154 -0.74 18.71 1.90
C LYS A 154 -2.07 19.46 1.99
N SER A 155 -2.81 19.24 3.07
CA SER A 155 -3.98 20.05 3.47
C SER A 155 -3.63 21.20 4.42
N ARG A 156 -2.38 21.25 4.90
CA ARG A 156 -1.84 22.29 5.79
C ARG A 156 -0.30 22.35 5.65
N ARG A 157 0.33 23.40 6.16
CA ARG A 157 1.80 23.57 6.07
C ARG A 157 2.57 22.60 6.97
N ALA A 158 2.10 22.38 8.20
CA ALA A 158 2.68 21.46 9.19
C ALA A 158 1.60 21.00 10.18
N VAL A 159 1.91 19.98 10.99
CA VAL A 159 1.11 19.60 12.18
C VAL A 159 1.72 20.33 13.37
N ASP A 160 0.89 20.91 14.23
CA ASP A 160 1.36 21.60 15.44
C ASP A 160 2.01 20.60 16.41
N THR A 161 3.11 21.02 17.05
CA THR A 161 3.90 20.23 18.00
C THR A 161 3.56 20.53 19.43
#